data_AF-A0A6I8MY88-F1
#
_entry.id   AF-A0A6I8MY88-F1
#
_cell.length_a   1.000
_cell.length_b   1.000
_cell.length_c   1.000
_cell.angle_alpha   90.00
_cell.angle_beta   90.00
_cell.angle_gamma   90.00
#
_symmetry.space_group_name_H-M   'P 1'
#
loop_
_entity.id
_entity.type
_entity.pdbx_description
1 polymer ?
#
loop_
_entity_poly.entity_id
_entity_poly.type
_entity_poly.pdbx_seq_one_letter_code
_entity_poly.pdbx_strand_id
1 'polypeptide(L)'
;MNILPKKSWHVRNKDNVARVRRDEAQAREEERERERRALLAQQEARTDFLRKKARRELPGGEAGGAASPGREVVPRDPGHVDLFRGLEDGRGALSGNKEHEEEKRQEKERQEKALGLLTYLGQSAAEAQTNPPWYQRPPERGGTGPGPQEEKLKGRLDPLRELERQLRKKKGGSGEKRKREPDRKGSSGLLQGPSSLEQLRAERLKREAAERVRAEALLAGGGQGRQAREQDEEPDERRRRYNSQFHPELARPPRAHDREPRR
;
A
#
# COMPACT_ATOMS: atom_id res chain seq x y z
N MET A 1 -14.36 7.87 -45.13
CA MET A 1 -14.44 9.23 -44.55
C MET A 1 -14.78 9.13 -43.06
N ASN A 2 -13.94 9.64 -42.15
CA ASN A 2 -14.27 9.66 -40.72
C ASN A 2 -15.07 10.93 -40.37
N ILE A 3 -16.34 10.76 -40.00
CA ILE A 3 -17.25 11.85 -39.65
C ILE A 3 -17.28 12.15 -38.15
N LEU A 4 -16.61 11.34 -37.33
CA LEU A 4 -16.68 11.41 -35.87
C LEU A 4 -16.10 12.72 -35.29
N PRO A 5 -14.96 13.25 -35.78
CA PRO A 5 -14.41 14.52 -35.29
C PRO A 5 -15.32 15.73 -35.54
N LYS A 6 -16.22 15.64 -36.53
CA LYS A 6 -17.17 16.72 -36.90
C LYS A 6 -18.39 16.76 -35.98
N LYS A 7 -18.55 15.79 -35.07
CA LYS A 7 -19.69 15.71 -34.16
C LYS A 7 -19.35 16.39 -32.84
N SER A 8 -20.25 17.26 -32.37
CA SER A 8 -20.09 18.03 -31.14
C SER A 8 -19.97 17.16 -29.87
N TRP A 9 -20.47 15.93 -29.88
CA TRP A 9 -20.38 15.00 -28.74
C TRP A 9 -19.10 14.16 -28.73
N HIS A 10 -18.21 14.31 -29.71
CA HIS A 10 -17.03 13.46 -29.77
C HIS A 10 -16.06 13.75 -28.62
N VAL A 11 -15.84 12.75 -27.76
CA VAL A 11 -15.04 12.86 -26.52
C VAL A 11 -13.63 13.38 -26.77
N ARG A 12 -13.02 13.03 -27.92
CA ARG A 12 -11.64 13.45 -28.25
C ARG A 12 -11.55 14.82 -28.90
N ASN A 13 -12.67 15.52 -29.13
CA ASN A 13 -12.62 16.90 -29.59
C ASN A 13 -11.96 17.77 -28.52
N LYS A 14 -11.04 18.63 -28.97
CA LYS A 14 -10.25 19.49 -28.08
C LYS A 14 -11.15 20.33 -27.15
N ASP A 15 -12.28 20.80 -27.65
CA ASP A 15 -13.25 21.58 -26.89
C ASP A 15 -13.92 20.77 -25.77
N ASN A 16 -14.26 19.50 -26.05
CA ASN A 16 -14.86 18.62 -25.05
C ASN A 16 -13.85 18.22 -23.98
N VAL A 17 -12.61 17.93 -24.39
CA VAL A 17 -11.51 17.66 -23.46
C VAL A 17 -11.23 18.88 -22.58
N ALA A 18 -11.29 20.10 -23.13
CA ALA A 18 -11.11 21.33 -22.36
C ALA A 18 -12.24 21.57 -21.35
N ARG A 19 -13.49 21.24 -21.70
CA ARG A 19 -14.62 21.29 -20.76
C ARG A 19 -14.45 20.32 -19.61
N VAL A 20 -14.15 19.05 -19.91
CA VAL A 20 -13.89 18.03 -18.88
C VAL A 20 -12.76 18.46 -17.95
N ARG A 21 -11.67 19.01 -18.48
CA ARG A 21 -10.57 19.52 -17.65
C ARG A 21 -10.97 20.69 -16.77
N ARG A 22 -11.85 21.57 -17.24
CA ARG A 22 -12.37 22.69 -16.43
C ARG A 22 -13.23 22.15 -15.30
N ASP A 23 -14.14 21.23 -15.60
CA ASP A 23 -15.03 20.65 -14.60
C ASP A 23 -14.24 19.84 -13.55
N GLU A 24 -13.23 19.08 -13.98
CA GLU A 24 -12.30 18.37 -13.09
C GLU A 24 -11.47 19.34 -12.23
N ALA A 25 -11.03 20.46 -12.80
CA ALA A 25 -10.29 21.49 -12.05
C ALA A 25 -11.19 22.17 -11.01
N GLN A 26 -12.42 22.51 -11.38
CA GLN A 26 -13.41 23.09 -10.45
C GLN A 26 -13.75 22.12 -9.32
N ALA A 27 -13.96 20.84 -9.62
CA ALA A 27 -14.21 19.82 -8.60
C ALA A 27 -13.03 19.72 -7.61
N ARG A 28 -11.79 19.76 -8.10
CA ARG A 28 -10.58 19.76 -7.26
C ARG A 28 -10.46 21.03 -6.41
N GLU A 29 -10.82 22.19 -6.95
CA GLU A 29 -10.82 23.45 -6.19
C GLU A 29 -11.88 23.43 -5.08
N GLU A 30 -13.10 22.98 -5.37
CA GLU A 30 -14.15 22.82 -4.37
C GLU A 30 -13.76 21.84 -3.26
N GLU A 31 -13.12 20.71 -3.60
CA GLU A 31 -12.61 19.76 -2.60
C GLU A 31 -11.56 20.42 -1.70
N ARG A 32 -10.61 21.17 -2.27
CA ARG A 32 -9.60 21.91 -1.50
C ARG A 32 -10.22 22.98 -0.59
N GLU A 33 -11.24 23.68 -1.05
CA GLU A 33 -11.96 24.66 -0.23
C GLU A 33 -12.71 23.99 0.92
N ARG A 34 -13.35 22.84 0.66
CA ARG A 34 -14.00 22.04 1.70
C ARG A 34 -13.01 21.52 2.74
N GLU A 35 -11.86 21.02 2.30
CA GLU A 35 -10.77 20.61 3.17
C GLU A 35 -10.25 21.78 4.01
N ARG A 36 -10.00 22.94 3.39
CA ARG A 36 -9.57 24.16 4.09
C ARG A 36 -10.59 24.56 5.15
N ARG A 37 -11.88 24.53 4.82
CA ARG A 37 -12.97 24.83 5.77
C ARG A 37 -13.02 23.82 6.91
N ALA A 38 -12.84 22.53 6.61
CA ALA A 38 -12.81 21.48 7.62
C ALA A 38 -11.60 21.66 8.57
N LEU A 39 -10.43 22.01 8.04
CA LEU A 39 -9.24 22.30 8.84
C LEU A 39 -9.43 23.50 9.76
N LEU A 40 -10.02 24.60 9.25
CA LEU A 40 -10.36 25.76 10.07
C LEU A 40 -11.37 25.39 11.17
N ALA A 41 -12.43 24.66 10.84
CA ALA A 41 -13.41 24.19 11.81
C ALA A 41 -12.80 23.28 12.88
N GLN A 42 -11.83 22.42 12.51
CA GLN A 42 -11.08 21.60 13.46
C GLN A 42 -10.20 22.45 14.39
N GLN A 43 -9.52 23.47 13.85
CA GLN A 43 -8.72 24.41 14.64
C GLN A 43 -9.62 25.16 15.63
N GLU A 44 -10.72 25.76 15.16
CA GLU A 44 -11.70 26.46 15.99
C GLU A 44 -12.26 25.54 17.09
N ALA A 45 -12.73 24.34 16.74
CA ALA A 45 -13.25 23.36 17.70
C ALA A 45 -12.22 22.98 18.77
N ARG A 46 -10.96 22.81 18.38
CA ARG A 46 -9.86 22.53 19.32
C ARG A 46 -9.63 23.72 20.25
N THR A 47 -9.60 24.94 19.74
CA THR A 47 -9.42 26.14 20.57
C THR A 47 -10.59 26.34 21.54
N ASP A 48 -11.83 26.13 21.09
CA ASP A 48 -13.02 26.26 21.92
C ASP A 48 -13.08 25.18 22.99
N PHE A 49 -12.66 23.96 22.68
CA PHE A 49 -12.51 22.90 23.68
C PHE A 49 -11.51 23.30 24.78
N LEU A 50 -10.35 23.83 24.40
CA LEU A 50 -9.35 24.31 25.37
C LEU A 50 -9.87 25.49 26.20
N ARG A 51 -10.58 26.44 25.57
CA ARG A 51 -11.24 27.56 26.27
C ARG A 51 -12.27 27.06 27.28
N LYS A 52 -13.13 26.11 26.90
CA LYS A 52 -14.12 25.50 27.79
C LYS A 52 -13.46 24.74 28.94
N LYS A 53 -12.39 23.99 28.67
CA LYS A 53 -11.62 23.28 29.70
C LYS A 53 -11.00 24.26 30.71
N ALA A 54 -10.36 25.32 30.23
CA ALA A 54 -9.77 26.34 31.09
C ALA A 54 -10.82 27.04 31.98
N ARG A 55 -12.00 27.34 31.42
CA ARG A 55 -13.13 27.88 32.20
C ARG A 55 -13.60 26.93 33.29
N ARG A 56 -13.55 25.61 33.05
CA ARG A 56 -13.95 24.60 34.04
C ARG A 56 -12.91 24.40 35.15
N GLU A 57 -11.63 24.55 34.84
CA GLU A 57 -10.55 24.35 35.81
C GLU A 57 -10.23 25.59 36.67
N LEU A 58 -10.70 26.77 36.29
CA LEU A 58 -10.65 27.97 37.15
C LEU A 58 -11.86 28.01 38.09
N PRO A 59 -11.68 27.81 39.42
CA PRO A 59 -12.78 27.91 40.37
C PRO A 59 -13.14 29.39 40.56
N GLY A 60 -14.29 29.82 40.02
CA GLY A 60 -14.85 31.16 40.26
C GLY A 60 -15.47 31.89 39.06
N GLY A 61 -15.66 31.24 37.91
CA GLY A 61 -16.23 31.88 36.70
C GLY A 61 -17.62 31.38 36.34
N GLU A 62 -18.61 31.50 37.23
CA GLU A 62 -20.02 31.28 36.88
C GLU A 62 -20.51 32.34 35.87
N ALA A 63 -21.22 31.87 34.84
CA ALA A 63 -22.14 32.55 33.94
C ALA A 63 -22.09 34.10 33.83
N GLY A 64 -21.40 34.59 32.80
CA GLY A 64 -21.47 35.99 32.34
C GLY A 64 -21.75 36.08 30.84
N GLY A 65 -22.76 35.35 30.37
CA GLY A 65 -23.31 35.43 29.01
C GLY A 65 -24.69 36.07 29.02
N ALA A 66 -24.85 37.20 29.71
CA ALA A 66 -26.01 38.06 29.58
C ALA A 66 -25.52 39.41 29.05
N ALA A 67 -26.12 39.85 27.95
CA ALA A 67 -26.00 41.20 27.46
C ALA A 67 -26.26 42.18 28.62
N SER A 68 -25.26 43.00 28.97
CA SER A 68 -25.45 44.25 29.70
C SER A 68 -25.09 45.39 28.73
N PRO A 69 -26.05 46.25 28.34
CA PRO A 69 -25.75 47.50 27.68
C PRO A 69 -25.15 48.45 28.74
N GLY A 70 -23.94 48.93 28.50
CA GLY A 70 -23.27 49.85 29.43
C GLY A 70 -22.03 49.26 30.10
N ARG A 71 -21.04 48.83 29.31
CA ARG A 71 -19.65 48.99 29.73
C ARG A 71 -19.20 50.27 29.05
N GLU A 72 -19.17 51.34 29.83
CA GLU A 72 -18.69 52.64 29.38
C GLU A 72 -17.37 52.48 28.62
N VAL A 73 -17.30 53.22 27.52
CA VAL A 73 -16.10 53.49 26.74
C VAL A 73 -15.13 54.23 27.67
N VAL A 74 -14.44 53.49 28.53
CA VAL A 74 -13.23 53.98 29.17
C VAL A 74 -12.18 54.01 28.06
N PRO A 75 -11.60 55.17 27.72
CA PRO A 75 -10.56 55.24 26.72
C PRO A 75 -9.37 54.48 27.28
N ARG A 76 -9.16 53.27 26.80
CA ARG A 76 -8.01 52.45 27.17
C ARG A 76 -6.79 53.09 26.50
N ASP A 77 -5.85 53.55 27.32
CA ASP A 77 -4.58 54.12 26.91
C ASP A 77 -3.91 53.34 25.76
N PRO A 78 -3.11 54.00 24.90
CA PRO A 78 -2.70 53.52 23.58
C PRO A 78 -1.59 52.46 23.62
N GLY A 79 -1.78 51.38 24.38
CA GLY A 79 -0.73 50.39 24.67
C GLY A 79 -1.19 48.95 24.81
N HIS A 80 -2.34 48.54 24.27
CA HIS A 80 -2.58 47.11 24.09
C HIS A 80 -1.69 46.62 22.95
N VAL A 81 -0.49 46.17 23.30
CA VAL A 81 0.43 45.54 22.36
C VAL A 81 -0.14 44.16 22.07
N ASP A 82 -0.88 44.04 20.99
CA ASP A 82 -1.27 42.75 20.45
C ASP A 82 -0.02 42.08 19.86
N LEU A 83 0.78 41.42 20.70
CA LEU A 83 2.02 40.74 20.28
C LEU A 83 1.79 39.76 19.12
N PHE A 84 0.56 39.27 18.95
CA PHE A 84 0.16 38.29 17.94
C PHE A 84 -0.64 38.86 16.77
N ARG A 85 -1.05 40.13 16.80
CA ARG A 85 -1.83 40.74 15.69
C ARG A 85 -1.04 40.79 14.39
N GLY A 86 0.28 41.00 14.48
CA GLY A 86 1.16 40.87 13.32
C GLY A 86 1.20 39.44 12.74
N LEU A 87 1.02 38.42 13.57
CA LEU A 87 1.02 37.01 13.12
C LEU A 87 -0.33 36.61 12.50
N GLU A 88 -1.44 37.06 13.07
CA GLU A 88 -2.80 36.86 12.52
C GLU A 88 -3.02 37.63 11.21
N ASP A 89 -2.48 38.85 11.10
CA ASP A 89 -2.50 39.67 9.88
C ASP A 89 -1.47 39.20 8.81
N GLY A 90 -0.74 38.11 9.07
CA GLY A 90 0.28 37.57 8.16
C GLY A 90 1.56 38.42 8.03
N ARG A 91 1.68 39.53 8.77
CA ARG A 91 2.87 40.42 8.84
C ARG A 91 3.99 39.90 9.74
N GLY A 92 3.82 38.71 10.32
CA GLY A 92 4.78 38.03 11.20
C GLY A 92 5.12 36.62 10.74
N ALA A 93 4.65 36.20 9.55
CA ALA A 93 5.29 35.13 8.82
C ALA A 93 6.67 35.65 8.41
N LEU A 94 7.62 35.59 9.34
CA LEU A 94 9.05 35.65 9.05
C LEU A 94 9.22 34.78 7.82
N SER A 95 9.54 35.42 6.69
CA SER A 95 9.89 34.81 5.40
C SER A 95 10.25 33.37 5.63
N GLY A 96 9.36 32.44 5.24
CA GLY A 96 9.54 31.00 5.48
C GLY A 96 10.99 30.64 5.31
N ASN A 97 11.57 29.98 6.32
CA ASN A 97 13.01 29.80 6.43
C ASN A 97 13.55 29.33 5.07
N LYS A 98 14.21 30.22 4.31
CA LYS A 98 14.48 30.02 2.88
C LYS A 98 15.31 28.75 2.68
N GLU A 99 16.21 28.51 3.63
CA GLU A 99 17.02 27.32 3.74
C GLU A 99 16.17 26.04 3.84
N HIS A 100 15.04 26.06 4.55
CA HIS A 100 14.15 24.91 4.72
C HIS A 100 13.25 24.67 3.49
N GLU A 101 12.86 25.71 2.78
CA GLU A 101 12.14 25.57 1.51
C GLU A 101 13.06 25.02 0.41
N GLU A 102 14.31 25.51 0.39
CA GLU A 102 15.37 24.99 -0.48
C GLU A 102 15.76 23.56 -0.11
N GLU A 103 15.86 23.21 1.16
CA GLU A 103 16.13 21.85 1.63
C GLU A 103 15.01 20.89 1.20
N LYS A 104 13.74 21.28 1.38
CA LYS A 104 12.60 20.49 0.88
C LYS A 104 12.59 20.36 -0.64
N ARG A 105 13.02 21.40 -1.36
CA ARG A 105 13.14 21.35 -2.82
C ARG A 105 14.25 20.39 -3.23
N GLN A 106 15.41 20.45 -2.59
CA GLN A 106 16.51 19.52 -2.83
C GLN A 106 16.14 18.08 -2.46
N GLU A 107 15.38 17.87 -1.37
CA GLU A 107 14.91 16.54 -0.99
C GLU A 107 13.95 15.98 -2.03
N LYS A 108 13.03 16.80 -2.56
CA LYS A 108 12.18 16.42 -3.69
C LYS A 108 12.98 16.12 -4.93
N GLU A 109 13.96 16.94 -5.30
CA GLU A 109 14.83 16.71 -6.45
C GLU A 109 15.67 15.42 -6.26
N ARG A 110 16.14 15.13 -5.05
CA ARG A 110 16.82 13.87 -4.70
C ARG A 110 15.88 12.67 -4.84
N GLN A 111 14.64 12.79 -4.37
CA GLN A 111 13.62 11.75 -4.50
C GLN A 111 13.26 11.53 -5.97
N GLU A 112 13.02 12.59 -6.73
CA GLU A 112 12.75 12.53 -8.18
C GLU A 112 13.95 11.98 -8.96
N LYS A 113 15.18 12.31 -8.55
CA LYS A 113 16.40 11.74 -9.11
C LYS A 113 16.54 10.25 -8.77
N ALA A 114 16.24 9.85 -7.54
CA ALA A 114 16.25 8.45 -7.11
C ALA A 114 15.16 7.62 -7.82
N LEU A 115 13.99 8.23 -8.07
CA LEU A 115 12.90 7.63 -8.85
C LEU A 115 13.16 7.65 -10.37
N GLY A 116 14.22 8.31 -10.83
CA GLY A 116 14.56 8.40 -12.25
C GLY A 116 13.78 9.47 -13.04
N LEU A 117 12.94 10.28 -12.39
CA LEU A 117 12.12 11.32 -13.03
C LEU A 117 12.95 12.55 -13.42
N LEU A 118 13.88 12.96 -12.56
CA LEU A 118 14.86 14.02 -12.80
C LEU A 118 16.24 13.44 -13.14
N THR A 119 16.29 12.32 -13.87
CA THR A 119 17.53 11.79 -14.41
C THR A 119 17.72 12.33 -15.82
N TYR A 120 18.70 13.21 -16.01
CA TYR A 120 19.03 13.76 -17.31
C TYR A 120 19.62 12.68 -18.23
N LEU A 121 19.22 12.72 -19.50
CA LEU A 121 19.73 11.86 -20.56
C LEU A 121 21.27 11.97 -20.63
N GLY A 122 21.98 10.86 -20.44
CA GLY A 122 23.45 10.82 -20.34
C GLY A 122 24.00 10.67 -18.91
N GLN A 123 23.16 10.67 -17.87
CA GLN A 123 23.54 10.33 -16.49
C GLN A 123 23.14 8.89 -16.11
N SER A 124 22.81 8.06 -17.11
CA SER A 124 22.39 6.69 -16.91
C SER A 124 23.51 5.84 -16.29
N ALA A 125 23.10 4.84 -15.52
CA ALA A 125 23.93 3.93 -14.72
C ALA A 125 25.15 3.31 -15.43
N ALA A 126 25.25 3.35 -16.75
CA ALA A 126 26.40 2.85 -17.50
C ALA A 126 27.64 3.77 -17.45
N GLU A 127 27.45 5.09 -17.37
CA GLU A 127 28.57 6.07 -17.34
C GLU A 127 28.89 6.55 -15.92
N ALA A 128 27.89 6.57 -15.04
CA ALA A 128 28.07 6.94 -13.63
C ALA A 128 28.58 5.78 -12.75
N GLN A 129 28.36 4.52 -13.14
CA GLN A 129 29.00 3.40 -12.45
C GLN A 129 30.44 3.28 -12.93
N THR A 130 31.38 3.24 -11.99
CA THR A 130 32.81 2.99 -12.22
C THR A 130 33.09 1.65 -12.92
N ASN A 131 32.07 0.81 -13.07
CA ASN A 131 32.13 -0.48 -13.71
C ASN A 131 31.22 -0.49 -14.96
N PRO A 132 31.76 -0.74 -16.17
CA PRO A 132 30.94 -0.89 -17.35
C PRO A 132 29.99 -2.08 -17.18
N PRO A 133 28.73 -1.97 -17.65
CA PRO A 133 27.74 -3.02 -17.53
C PRO A 133 28.16 -4.30 -18.26
N TRP A 134 27.67 -5.45 -17.80
CA TRP A 134 28.11 -6.78 -18.25
C TRP A 134 28.03 -7.01 -19.77
N TYR A 135 27.16 -6.29 -20.48
CA TYR A 135 27.00 -6.39 -21.94
C TYR A 135 28.03 -5.55 -22.73
N GLN A 136 28.68 -4.57 -22.11
CA GLN A 136 29.81 -3.83 -22.71
C GLN A 136 31.14 -4.55 -22.47
N ARG A 137 31.20 -5.41 -21.45
CA ARG A 137 32.39 -6.24 -21.18
C ARG A 137 32.39 -7.44 -22.13
N PRO A 138 33.42 -7.61 -22.97
CA PRO A 138 33.55 -8.83 -23.75
C PRO A 138 33.67 -10.03 -22.78
N PRO A 139 33.04 -11.17 -23.09
CA PRO A 139 33.16 -12.36 -22.25
C PRO A 139 34.64 -12.75 -22.15
N GLU A 140 35.12 -12.98 -20.92
CA GLU A 140 36.51 -13.34 -20.67
C GLU A 140 36.82 -14.69 -21.33
N ARG A 141 37.40 -14.65 -22.54
CA ARG A 141 37.95 -15.83 -23.21
C ARG A 141 39.33 -16.11 -22.63
N GLY A 142 39.39 -16.62 -21.40
CA GLY A 142 40.69 -16.95 -20.79
C GLY A 142 40.68 -17.29 -19.30
N GLY A 143 39.59 -17.04 -18.58
CA GLY A 143 39.44 -17.54 -17.21
C GLY A 143 39.29 -19.07 -17.22
N THR A 144 39.99 -19.75 -16.31
CA THR A 144 39.82 -21.16 -15.97
C THR A 144 38.38 -21.59 -16.17
N GLY A 145 38.16 -22.67 -16.92
CA GLY A 145 36.85 -23.17 -17.33
C GLY A 145 35.83 -23.26 -16.19
N PRO A 146 34.54 -23.48 -16.52
CA PRO A 146 33.43 -23.39 -15.57
C PRO A 146 33.82 -24.06 -14.25
N GLY A 147 33.83 -23.28 -13.16
CA GLY A 147 34.32 -23.78 -11.89
C GLY A 147 33.57 -25.07 -11.49
N PRO A 148 34.13 -25.89 -10.58
CA PRO A 148 33.55 -27.20 -10.23
C PRO A 148 32.10 -27.13 -9.72
N GLN A 149 31.61 -25.96 -9.32
CA GLN A 149 30.20 -25.73 -9.01
C GLN A 149 29.33 -25.53 -10.27
N GLU A 150 29.84 -24.84 -11.28
CA GLU A 150 29.13 -24.54 -12.52
C GLU A 150 28.97 -25.81 -13.38
N GLU A 151 29.97 -26.71 -13.41
CA GLU A 151 29.83 -28.02 -14.06
C GLU A 151 28.78 -28.90 -13.37
N LYS A 152 28.70 -28.86 -12.03
CA LYS A 152 27.66 -29.57 -11.26
C LYS A 152 26.27 -29.01 -11.55
N LEU A 153 26.15 -27.70 -11.70
CA LEU A 153 24.90 -27.03 -12.07
C LEU A 153 24.49 -27.40 -13.50
N LYS A 154 25.39 -27.30 -14.48
CA LYS A 154 25.17 -27.71 -15.87
C LYS A 154 24.75 -29.18 -15.94
N GLY A 155 25.44 -30.04 -15.21
CA GLY A 155 25.13 -31.45 -15.15
C GLY A 155 23.83 -31.80 -14.43
N ARG A 156 23.31 -30.94 -13.54
CA ARG A 156 22.00 -31.11 -12.88
C ARG A 156 20.85 -30.60 -13.76
N LEU A 157 21.12 -29.58 -14.56
CA LEU A 157 20.16 -28.92 -15.45
C LEU A 157 20.17 -29.51 -16.87
N ASP A 158 20.92 -30.58 -17.10
CA ASP A 158 20.97 -31.28 -18.38
C ASP A 158 19.75 -32.22 -18.55
N PRO A 159 18.88 -31.98 -19.55
CA PRO A 159 17.70 -32.81 -19.79
C PRO A 159 18.03 -34.26 -20.15
N LEU A 160 19.20 -34.54 -20.73
CA LEU A 160 19.59 -35.91 -21.10
C LEU A 160 19.81 -36.79 -19.88
N ARG A 161 20.45 -36.25 -18.83
CA ARG A 161 20.62 -36.96 -17.54
C ARG A 161 19.30 -37.25 -16.84
N GLU A 162 18.32 -36.36 -16.99
CA GLU A 162 16.98 -36.58 -16.46
C GLU A 162 16.24 -37.70 -17.20
N LEU A 163 16.33 -37.73 -18.53
CA LEU A 163 15.78 -38.80 -19.36
C LEU A 163 16.42 -40.16 -19.07
N GLU A 164 17.75 -40.22 -18.93
CA GLU A 164 18.45 -41.46 -18.53
C GLU A 164 17.97 -41.98 -17.17
N ARG A 165 17.76 -41.09 -16.20
CA ARG A 165 17.23 -41.43 -14.87
C ARG A 165 15.82 -42.00 -14.96
N GLN A 166 14.97 -41.45 -15.81
CA GLN A 166 13.61 -41.93 -16.05
C GLN A 166 13.60 -43.30 -16.75
N LEU A 167 14.46 -43.51 -17.74
CA LEU A 167 14.61 -44.80 -18.42
C LEU A 167 15.11 -45.90 -17.47
N ARG A 168 16.05 -45.58 -16.57
CA ARG A 168 16.52 -46.51 -15.52
C ARG A 168 15.39 -46.88 -14.54
N LYS A 169 14.54 -45.93 -14.16
CA LYS A 169 13.35 -46.18 -13.31
C LYS A 169 12.31 -47.07 -13.99
N LYS A 170 12.08 -46.89 -15.30
CA LYS A 170 11.13 -47.70 -16.07
C LYS A 170 11.57 -49.17 -16.20
N LYS A 171 12.88 -49.43 -16.22
CA LYS A 171 13.43 -50.80 -16.31
C LYS A 171 13.35 -51.59 -14.99
N GLY A 172 13.22 -50.90 -13.84
CA GLY A 172 13.11 -51.53 -12.51
C GLY A 172 11.69 -51.82 -12.01
N GLY A 173 10.64 -51.40 -12.73
CA GLY A 173 9.22 -51.50 -12.30
C GLY A 173 8.44 -52.70 -12.85
N SER A 174 9.09 -53.68 -13.46
CA SER A 174 8.43 -54.82 -14.14
C SER A 174 8.13 -56.02 -13.23
N GLY A 175 8.16 -55.86 -11.91
CA GLY A 175 7.83 -56.96 -11.00
C GLY A 175 7.48 -56.45 -9.62
N GLU A 176 6.19 -56.22 -9.35
CA GLU A 176 5.60 -56.42 -8.02
C GLU A 176 4.06 -56.42 -8.14
N LYS A 177 3.44 -57.36 -7.42
CA LYS A 177 2.07 -57.88 -7.57
C LYS A 177 0.96 -56.90 -7.20
N ARG A 178 -0.13 -56.92 -7.98
CA ARG A 178 -1.44 -56.33 -7.66
C ARG A 178 -2.07 -57.06 -6.47
N LYS A 179 -2.47 -56.32 -5.42
CA LYS A 179 -3.51 -56.75 -4.46
C LYS A 179 -4.66 -55.75 -4.47
N ARG A 180 -5.87 -56.27 -4.69
CA ARG A 180 -7.17 -55.59 -4.64
C ARG A 180 -7.75 -55.63 -3.22
N GLU A 181 -8.77 -54.79 -3.03
CA GLU A 181 -9.84 -54.75 -1.99
C GLU A 181 -9.71 -53.62 -0.94
N PRO A 182 -10.82 -53.11 -0.36
CA PRO A 182 -12.16 -52.91 -0.93
C PRO A 182 -12.77 -51.51 -0.68
N ASP A 183 -13.86 -51.25 -1.42
CA ASP A 183 -14.77 -50.11 -1.31
C ASP A 183 -15.32 -49.90 0.11
N ARG A 184 -15.23 -48.66 0.62
CA ARG A 184 -15.99 -48.19 1.79
C ARG A 184 -16.89 -47.03 1.40
N LYS A 185 -18.16 -47.39 1.26
CA LYS A 185 -19.36 -46.54 1.25
C LYS A 185 -19.36 -45.61 2.45
N GLY A 186 -19.15 -44.31 2.20
CA GLY A 186 -19.21 -43.23 3.19
C GLY A 186 -20.41 -42.32 2.93
N SER A 187 -21.50 -42.59 3.66
CA SER A 187 -22.57 -41.67 4.09
C SER A 187 -23.03 -40.55 3.16
N SER A 188 -24.23 -40.76 2.63
CA SER A 188 -25.24 -39.77 2.24
C SER A 188 -25.10 -38.39 2.89
N GLY A 189 -25.07 -37.37 2.03
CA GLY A 189 -25.16 -35.97 2.39
C GLY A 189 -26.36 -35.66 3.29
N LEU A 190 -26.09 -34.81 4.28
CA LEU A 190 -27.07 -34.13 5.10
C LEU A 190 -28.02 -33.36 4.18
N LEU A 191 -29.24 -33.86 4.06
CA LEU A 191 -30.37 -33.10 3.54
C LEU A 191 -30.68 -32.00 4.56
N GLN A 192 -30.01 -30.86 4.43
CA GLN A 192 -30.46 -29.63 5.04
C GLN A 192 -31.74 -29.25 4.28
N GLY A 193 -32.91 -29.40 4.94
CA GLY A 193 -34.18 -28.95 4.38
C GLY A 193 -34.09 -27.49 3.91
N PRO A 194 -34.96 -27.02 3.00
CA PRO A 194 -34.84 -25.68 2.44
C PRO A 194 -34.80 -24.68 3.58
N SER A 195 -33.62 -24.10 3.80
CA SER A 195 -33.41 -23.06 4.79
C SER A 195 -34.47 -21.98 4.52
N SER A 196 -35.29 -21.67 5.53
CA SER A 196 -36.33 -20.65 5.41
C SER A 196 -35.70 -19.39 4.80
N LEU A 197 -36.43 -18.66 3.93
CA LEU A 197 -35.90 -17.45 3.27
C LEU A 197 -35.23 -16.47 4.25
N GLU A 198 -35.73 -16.44 5.48
CA GLU A 198 -35.18 -15.65 6.58
C GLU A 198 -33.79 -16.12 7.05
N GLN A 199 -33.54 -17.43 7.05
CA GLN A 199 -32.24 -18.01 7.36
C GLN A 199 -31.19 -17.66 6.30
N LEU A 200 -31.56 -17.71 5.01
CA LEU A 200 -30.69 -17.29 3.91
C LEU A 200 -30.37 -15.79 3.96
N ARG A 201 -31.35 -14.96 4.35
CA ARG A 201 -31.13 -13.52 4.58
C ARG A 201 -30.20 -13.27 5.77
N ALA A 202 -30.40 -13.98 6.88
CA ALA A 202 -29.53 -13.87 8.04
C ALA A 202 -28.10 -14.35 7.75
N GLU A 203 -27.94 -15.43 6.97
CA GLU A 203 -26.64 -15.90 6.53
C GLU A 203 -25.95 -14.91 5.59
N ARG A 204 -26.70 -14.34 4.63
CA ARG A 204 -26.20 -13.28 3.75
C ARG A 204 -25.74 -12.06 4.55
N LEU A 205 -26.55 -11.58 5.50
CA LEU A 205 -26.17 -10.45 6.36
C LEU A 205 -24.93 -10.74 7.21
N LYS A 206 -24.78 -11.97 7.72
CA LYS A 206 -23.56 -12.39 8.44
C LYS A 206 -22.33 -12.38 7.55
N ARG A 207 -22.44 -12.85 6.30
CA ARG A 207 -21.35 -12.81 5.33
C ARG A 207 -20.99 -11.36 4.95
N GLU A 208 -21.99 -10.54 4.63
CA GLU A 208 -21.79 -9.12 4.32
C GLU A 208 -21.18 -8.36 5.50
N ALA A 209 -21.58 -8.66 6.74
CA ALA A 209 -20.98 -8.07 7.94
C ALA A 209 -19.52 -8.51 8.13
N ALA A 210 -19.20 -9.78 7.96
CA ALA A 210 -17.83 -10.28 8.05
C ALA A 210 -16.92 -9.68 6.96
N GLU A 211 -17.42 -9.54 5.74
CA GLU A 211 -16.71 -8.89 4.64
C GLU A 211 -16.56 -7.38 4.87
N ARG A 212 -17.58 -6.72 5.42
CA ARG A 212 -17.49 -5.30 5.82
C ARG A 212 -16.44 -5.08 6.90
N VAL A 213 -16.42 -5.90 7.95
CA VAL A 213 -15.39 -5.81 9.00
C VAL A 213 -14.00 -6.05 8.41
N ARG A 214 -13.85 -7.01 7.48
CA ARG A 214 -12.58 -7.26 6.79
C ARG A 214 -12.15 -6.10 5.90
N ALA A 215 -13.09 -5.51 5.16
CA ALA A 215 -12.85 -4.35 4.31
C ALA A 215 -12.50 -3.12 5.15
N GLU A 216 -13.21 -2.88 6.25
CA GLU A 216 -12.95 -1.81 7.21
C GLU A 216 -11.60 -2.00 7.88
N ALA A 217 -11.22 -3.21 8.28
CA ALA A 217 -9.89 -3.50 8.83
C ALA A 217 -8.76 -3.21 7.82
N LEU A 218 -8.98 -3.50 6.53
CA LEU A 218 -8.01 -3.15 5.47
C LEU A 218 -7.95 -1.64 5.23
N LEU A 219 -9.09 -0.95 5.28
CA LEU A 219 -9.17 0.49 5.07
C LEU A 219 -8.58 1.27 6.26
N ALA A 220 -8.89 0.87 7.49
CA ALA A 220 -8.34 1.41 8.72
C ALA A 220 -6.84 1.07 8.87
N GLY A 221 -6.43 -0.13 8.46
CA GLY A 221 -5.02 -0.53 8.36
C GLY A 221 -4.22 0.24 7.31
N GLY A 222 -4.88 0.94 6.39
CA GLY A 222 -4.26 1.76 5.35
C GLY A 222 -3.59 3.05 5.83
N GLY A 223 -3.84 3.48 7.07
CA GLY A 223 -3.31 4.73 7.63
C GLY A 223 -2.35 4.61 8.81
N GLN A 224 -2.36 3.48 9.55
CA GLN A 224 -1.64 3.36 10.83
C GLN A 224 -0.62 2.21 10.89
N GLY A 225 -0.39 1.49 9.78
CA GLY A 225 0.47 0.30 9.75
C GLY A 225 1.88 0.48 9.17
N ARG A 226 2.31 1.69 8.79
CA ARG A 226 3.68 1.91 8.25
C ARG A 226 4.74 2.26 9.31
N GLN A 227 4.36 2.55 10.54
CA GLN A 227 5.32 2.96 11.58
C GLN A 227 5.34 2.05 12.82
N ALA A 228 4.50 1.00 12.89
CA ALA A 228 4.42 0.12 14.06
C ALA A 228 4.45 -1.39 13.74
N ARG A 229 4.90 -1.79 12.54
CA ARG A 229 5.41 -3.16 12.35
C ARG A 229 6.88 -3.18 12.72
N GLU A 230 7.11 -3.35 14.01
CA GLU A 230 8.35 -3.92 14.52
C GLU A 230 8.60 -5.23 13.76
N GLN A 231 9.68 -5.25 12.98
CA GLN A 231 10.41 -6.45 12.56
C GLN A 231 9.52 -7.64 12.18
N ASP A 232 8.85 -7.56 11.02
CA ASP A 232 8.55 -8.80 10.29
C ASP A 232 9.93 -9.40 9.94
N GLU A 233 10.42 -10.37 10.75
CA GLU A 233 11.53 -11.22 10.32
C GLU A 233 11.11 -11.77 8.95
N GLU A 234 11.81 -11.34 7.89
CA GLU A 234 11.68 -11.98 6.60
C GLU A 234 11.85 -13.48 6.88
N PRO A 235 10.84 -14.33 6.65
CA PRO A 235 11.08 -15.76 6.77
C PRO A 235 12.20 -16.06 5.78
N ASP A 236 13.30 -16.63 6.28
CA ASP A 236 14.45 -17.08 5.51
C ASP A 236 13.98 -17.55 4.12
N GLU A 237 14.62 -17.11 3.03
CA GLU A 237 14.21 -17.51 1.67
C GLU A 237 14.10 -19.04 1.52
N ARG A 238 14.86 -19.81 2.31
CA ARG A 238 14.76 -21.28 2.38
C ARG A 238 13.48 -21.82 3.02
N ARG A 239 12.83 -21.04 3.89
CA ARG A 239 11.58 -21.38 4.58
C ARG A 239 10.35 -20.84 3.84
N ARG A 240 10.52 -19.95 2.87
CA ARG A 240 9.44 -19.45 2.02
C ARG A 240 8.86 -20.58 1.18
N ARG A 241 7.55 -20.79 1.28
CA ARG A 241 6.84 -21.79 0.49
C ARG A 241 6.48 -21.23 -0.87
N TYR A 242 6.53 -22.07 -1.89
CA TYR A 242 6.12 -21.72 -3.24
C TYR A 242 4.61 -21.40 -3.28
N ASN A 243 4.20 -20.42 -4.10
CA ASN A 243 2.80 -20.07 -4.28
C ASN A 243 2.04 -21.25 -4.94
N SER A 244 0.99 -21.75 -4.26
CA SER A 244 0.26 -22.96 -4.62
C SER A 244 -0.68 -22.82 -5.82
N GLN A 245 -0.77 -21.66 -6.47
CA GLN A 245 -1.67 -21.45 -7.60
C GLN A 245 -1.33 -22.31 -8.82
N PHE A 246 -0.05 -22.59 -9.06
CA PHE A 246 0.38 -23.26 -10.30
C PHE A 246 0.87 -24.70 -10.09
N HIS A 247 1.30 -25.08 -8.88
CA HIS A 247 1.71 -26.45 -8.55
C HIS A 247 1.39 -26.80 -7.07
N PRO A 248 0.14 -27.18 -6.76
CA PRO A 248 -0.30 -27.40 -5.37
C PRO A 248 0.37 -28.61 -4.70
N GLU A 249 0.84 -29.60 -5.46
CA GLU A 249 1.51 -30.79 -4.91
C GLU A 249 2.90 -30.47 -4.34
N LEU A 250 3.60 -29.48 -4.91
CA LEU A 250 4.92 -29.06 -4.45
C LEU A 250 4.84 -28.06 -3.29
N ALA A 251 3.73 -27.31 -3.20
CA ALA A 251 3.49 -26.34 -2.14
C ALA A 251 2.94 -26.99 -0.85
N ARG A 252 2.38 -28.19 -0.95
CA ARG A 252 1.86 -28.93 0.21
C ARG A 252 3.02 -29.61 0.95
N PRO A 253 3.10 -29.48 2.29
CA PRO A 253 4.08 -30.23 3.05
C PRO A 253 3.83 -31.73 2.87
N PRO A 254 4.87 -32.57 2.82
CA PRO A 254 4.68 -34.01 2.87
C PRO A 254 3.88 -34.32 4.15
N ARG A 255 2.80 -35.10 4.02
CA ARG A 255 2.10 -35.62 5.19
C ARG A 255 3.15 -36.34 6.03
N ALA A 256 3.32 -35.90 7.28
CA ALA A 256 4.13 -36.63 8.24
C ALA A 256 3.48 -38.01 8.39
N HIS A 257 3.97 -39.00 7.65
CA HIS A 257 3.82 -40.38 8.08
C HIS A 257 4.65 -40.47 9.35
N ASP A 258 3.95 -40.75 10.45
CA ASP A 258 4.51 -40.95 11.78
C ASP A 258 5.81 -41.73 11.69
N ARG A 259 6.94 -41.02 11.83
CA ARG A 259 8.22 -41.67 12.07
C ARG A 259 8.17 -42.10 13.53
N GLU A 260 7.72 -43.33 13.76
CA GLU A 260 7.98 -43.96 15.04
C GLU A 260 9.50 -43.96 15.29
N PRO A 261 9.96 -43.52 16.47
CA PRO A 261 11.36 -43.60 16.82
C PRO A 261 11.73 -45.08 16.99
N ARG A 262 12.62 -45.59 16.13
CA ARG A 262 13.26 -46.89 16.35
C ARG A 262 14.12 -46.78 17.61
N ARG A 263 13.84 -47.66 18.58
CA ARG A 263 14.69 -47.94 19.74
C ARG A 263 16.02 -48.55 19.32
#